data_AF-A0A0F9AS60-F1
#
_entry.id   AF-A0A0F9AS60-F1
#
_cell.length_a   1.000
_cell.length_b   1.000
_cell.length_c   1.000
_cell.angle_alpha   90.00
_cell.angle_beta   90.00
_cell.angle_gamma   90.00
#
_symmetry.space_group_name_H-M   'P 1'
#
loop_
_entity.id
_entity.type
_entity.pdbx_description
1 polymer ?
#
loop_
_entity_poly.entity_id
_entity_poly.type
_entity_poly.pdbx_seq_one_letter_code
_entity_poly.pdbx_strand_id
1 'polypeptide(L)' 'MERFWEKVDIPDDLEGCWLWTGAIQQKGYGVAWWNQKTLAAHRLVYQLLVGPITNETLDHLCRVRHCVN' A
#
# COMPACT_ATOMS: atom_id res chain seq x y z
N MET A 1 4.30 8.53 -10.40
CA MET A 1 3.07 8.66 -9.60
C MET A 1 1.92 7.88 -10.22
N GLU A 2 1.56 8.14 -11.47
CA GLU A 2 0.41 7.51 -12.15
C GLU A 2 0.43 5.96 -12.11
N ARG A 3 1.55 5.34 -12.49
CA ARG A 3 1.69 3.86 -12.50
C ARG A 3 1.55 3.15 -11.15
N PHE A 4 1.65 3.88 -10.04
CA PHE A 4 1.45 3.30 -8.72
C PHE A 4 -0.04 3.20 -8.41
N TRP A 5 -0.77 4.31 -8.58
CA TRP A 5 -2.20 4.38 -8.31
C TRP A 5 -3.01 3.50 -9.27
N GLU A 6 -2.54 3.28 -10.50
CA GLU A 6 -3.09 2.27 -11.42
C GLU A 6 -3.14 0.83 -10.85
N LYS A 7 -2.39 0.55 -9.79
CA LYS A 7 -2.29 -0.77 -9.15
C LYS A 7 -2.98 -0.82 -7.79
N VAL A 8 -3.74 0.22 -7.45
CA VAL A 8 -4.54 0.28 -6.23
C VAL A 8 -5.99 0.23 -6.65
N ASP A 9 -6.64 -0.89 -6.36
CA ASP A 9 -8.07 -1.06 -6.54
C ASP A 9 -8.79 -0.40 -5.36
N ILE A 10 -9.44 0.74 -5.62
CA ILE A 10 -10.12 1.55 -4.61
C ILE A 10 -11.63 1.30 -4.79
N PRO A 11 -12.32 0.76 -3.77
CA PRO A 11 -13.77 0.55 -3.84
C PRO A 11 -14.53 1.89 -3.87
N ASP A 12 -15.77 1.85 -4.39
CA ASP A 12 -16.68 3.02 -4.40
C ASP A 12 -16.95 3.56 -2.99
N ASP A 13 -16.99 2.66 -2.00
CA ASP A 13 -17.00 2.99 -0.58
C ASP A 13 -15.57 3.15 -0.07
N LEU A 14 -15.14 4.40 0.12
CA LEU A 14 -13.78 4.75 0.51
C LEU A 14 -13.38 4.22 1.90
N GLU A 15 -14.34 3.78 2.73
CA GLU A 15 -14.07 3.11 4.01
C GLU A 15 -13.59 1.64 3.82
N GLY A 16 -13.75 1.10 2.62
CA GLY A 16 -13.33 -0.25 2.25
C GLY A 16 -11.80 -0.42 2.13
N CYS A 17 -11.37 -1.67 1.96
CA CYS A 17 -9.95 -1.99 1.74
C CYS A 17 -9.51 -1.55 0.34
N TRP A 18 -8.39 -0.82 0.28
CA TRP A 18 -7.75 -0.47 -0.98
C TRP A 18 -6.77 -1.59 -1.35
N LEU A 19 -7.06 -2.36 -2.39
CA LEU A 19 -6.33 -3.60 -2.65
C LEU A 19 -5.20 -3.38 -3.64
N TRP A 20 -4.00 -3.83 -3.28
CA TRP A 20 -2.85 -3.83 -4.18
C TRP A 20 -2.97 -4.95 -5.22
N THR A 21 -2.96 -4.59 -6.50
CA THR A 21 -3.03 -5.53 -7.63
C THR A 21 -1.66 -5.78 -8.29
N GLY A 22 -0.60 -5.17 -7.76
CA GLY A 22 0.77 -5.33 -8.23
C GLY A 22 1.49 -6.54 -7.62
N ALA A 23 2.83 -6.44 -7.54
CA ALA A 23 3.66 -7.51 -6.98
C ALA A 23 3.36 -7.76 -5.50
N ILE A 24 3.19 -9.03 -5.12
CA ILE A 24 2.92 -9.49 -3.76
C ILE A 24 4.08 -10.39 -3.31
N GLN A 25 4.62 -10.13 -2.13
CA GLN A 25 5.68 -10.97 -1.53
C GLN A 25 5.11 -12.29 -1.01
N GLN A 26 5.98 -13.28 -0.76
CA GLN A 26 5.61 -14.60 -0.21
C GLN A 26 4.76 -14.51 1.09
N LYS A 27 4.97 -13.47 1.90
CA LYS A 27 4.21 -13.24 3.15
C LYS A 27 2.80 -12.65 2.92
N GLY A 28 2.44 -12.31 1.68
CA GLY A 28 1.15 -11.74 1.28
C GLY A 28 1.09 -10.21 1.24
N TYR A 29 2.19 -9.52 1.49
CA TYR A 29 2.25 -8.06 1.46
C TYR A 29 2.57 -7.52 0.06
N GLY A 30 1.84 -6.49 -0.36
CA GLY A 30 2.11 -5.76 -1.60
C GLY A 30 3.44 -5.00 -1.55
N VAL A 31 4.16 -4.97 -2.67
CA VAL A 31 5.38 -4.18 -2.86
C VAL A 31 5.33 -3.37 -4.14
N ALA A 32 5.97 -2.20 -4.07
CA ALA A 32 6.10 -1.28 -5.18
C ALA A 32 7.57 -0.88 -5.38
N TRP A 33 7.96 -0.72 -6.64
CA TRP A 33 9.22 -0.09 -7.00
C TRP A 33 9.04 1.43 -7.01
N TRP A 34 9.74 2.13 -6.14
CA TRP A 34 9.64 3.58 -5.97
C TRP A 34 10.99 4.18 -5.62
N ASN A 35 11.38 5.27 -6.28
CA ASN A 35 12.65 5.96 -6.07
C ASN A 35 13.86 5.00 -6.01
N GLN A 36 13.94 4.09 -6.99
CA GLN A 36 15.01 3.09 -7.14
C GLN A 36 15.11 2.07 -5.98
N LYS A 37 14.03 1.90 -5.22
CA LYS A 37 13.95 0.97 -4.10
C LYS A 37 12.63 0.19 -4.13
N THR A 38 12.65 -1.03 -3.63
CA THR A 38 11.43 -1.79 -3.36
C THR A 38 10.91 -1.40 -1.98
N LEU A 39 9.69 -0.87 -1.93
CA LEU A 39 9.02 -0.45 -0.69
C LEU A 39 7.73 -1.27 -0.49
N ALA A 40 7.32 -1.42 0.76
CA ALA A 40 6.01 -1.98 1.08
C ALA A 40 4.90 -1.03 0.58
N ALA A 41 3.93 -1.56 -0.17
CA ALA A 41 2.93 -0.74 -0.85
C ALA A 41 2.09 0.09 0.13
N HIS A 42 1.66 -0.50 1.25
CA HIS A 42 0.91 0.20 2.31
C HIS A 42 1.70 1.37 2.94
N ARG A 43 3.02 1.19 3.17
CA ARG A 43 3.88 2.27 3.69
C ARG A 43 4.03 3.40 2.68
N LEU A 44 4.12 3.05 1.39
CA LEU A 44 4.23 4.03 0.33
C LEU A 44 2.94 4.86 0.20
N VAL A 45 1.75 4.24 0.28
CA VAL A 45 0.46 4.97 0.30
C VAL A 45 0.44 5.97 1.46
N TYR A 46 0.75 5.51 2.67
CA TYR A 46 0.78 6.39 3.84
C TYR A 46 1.76 7.56 3.65
N GLN A 47 2.95 7.30 3.11
CA GLN A 47 3.93 8.35 2.83
C GLN A 47 3.46 9.39 1.81
N LEU A 48 2.71 8.96 0.80
CA LEU A 48 2.20 9.83 -0.26
C LEU A 48 1.00 10.67 0.21
N LEU A 49 0.15 10.13 1.08
CA LEU A 49 -1.10 10.78 1.50
C LEU A 49 -0.97 11.53 2.83
N VAL A 50 -0.18 11.01 3.77
CA VAL A 50 -0.08 11.52 5.14
C VAL A 50 1.29 12.14 5.38
N GLY A 51 2.36 11.42 5.05
CA GLY A 51 3.73 11.92 5.18
C GLY A 51 4.73 10.88 5.71
N PRO A 52 5.97 11.30 6.00
CA PRO A 52 7.06 10.40 6.35
C PRO A 52 6.75 9.57 7.60
N ILE A 53 6.98 8.26 7.51
CA ILE A 53 6.91 7.32 8.63
C ILE A 53 8.28 7.28 9.29
N THR A 54 8.36 7.59 10.58
CA THR A 54 9.64 7.67 11.29
C THR A 54 9.90 6.45 12.15
N ASN A 55 8.92 5.98 12.92
CA ASN A 55 9.05 4.84 13.82
C ASN A 55 7.75 4.02 13.97
N GLU A 56 6.74 4.31 13.16
CA GLU A 56 5.43 3.70 13.28
C GLU A 56 5.34 2.38 12.50
N THR A 57 4.69 1.41 13.13
CA THR A 57 4.22 0.19 12.49
C THR A 57 2.79 0.44 12.02
N LEU A 58 2.55 0.30 10.72
CA LEU A 58 1.21 0.31 10.17
C LEU A 58 0.64 -1.11 10.29
N ASP A 59 -0.48 -1.26 10.97
CA ASP A 59 -1.15 -2.54 11.17
C ASP A 59 -2.46 -2.61 10.38
N HIS A 60 -2.69 -3.76 9.74
CA HIS A 60 -3.88 -4.02 8.96
C HIS A 60 -5.00 -4.53 9.86
N LEU A 61 -5.82 -3.61 10.36
CA LEU A 61 -7.00 -3.98 11.15
C LEU A 61 -8.01 -4.84 10.35
N CYS A 62 -8.02 -4.67 9.02
CA CYS A 62 -8.81 -5.47 8.09
C CYS A 62 -8.27 -6.91 7.89
N ARG A 63 -7.06 -7.21 8.37
CA ARG A 63 -6.34 -8.49 8.20
C ARG A 63 -6.08 -8.91 6.74
N VAL A 64 -6.28 -8.00 5.78
CA VAL A 64 -5.96 -8.20 4.37
C VAL A 64 -4.54 -7.70 4.11
N ARG A 65 -3.57 -8.61 3.97
CA ARG A 65 -2.14 -8.27 3.91
C ARG A 65 -1.73 -7.41 2.69
N HIS A 66 -2.50 -7.45 1.62
CA HIS A 66 -2.27 -6.64 0.42
C HIS A 66 -3.17 -5.38 0.37
N CYS A 67 -3.86 -5.07 1.47
CA CYS A 67 -4.51 -3.78 1.68
C CYS A 67 -3.46 -2.68 1.82
N VAL A 68 -3.74 -1.48 1.31
CA VAL A 68 -2.79 -0.36 1.32
C VAL A 68 -3.30 0.90 2.02
N ASN A 69 -4.57 0.97 2.41
CA ASN A 69 -5.07 1.95 3.38
C ASN A 69 -5.05 1.41 4.82
#